data_AF-A0A2V2EDY1-F1
#
_entry.id   AF-A0A2V2EDY1-F1
#
_cell.length_a   1.000
_cell.length_b   1.000
_cell.length_c   1.000
_cell.angle_alpha   90.00
_cell.angle_beta   90.00
_cell.angle_gamma   90.00
#
_symmetry.space_group_name_H-M   'P 1'
#
loop_
_entity.id
_entity.type
_entity.pdbx_description
1 polymer ?
#
loop_
_entity_poly.entity_id
_entity_poly.type
_entity_poly.pdbx_seq_one_letter_code
_entity_poly.pdbx_strand_id
1 'polypeptide(L)'
;MSLKILKLNFEKKRITLCSAFLNKEIKRDSSVIKKLISLVLCATLLFCFAQPYSADVFILGDVTNDKIVKLDDAMLVFMHISKKQPLEIASETAADVNKDGKISLVDAMILFSYIGGKRDRISENTTQEYMSVMRTINQYPQIKDNNTYDFSGLESIKLGAYFWYGFSYDGFQYTDRLFNEFSDRELVWGWVCDSIENMEDQIDYASQAGLSYFAFDWYFGNPSLNHSVDTFLKASNYGKMEFCLNVCNHEGTYIEAANWEKAVDQWLPYLTHPQSLKIDGKPVIMFFSTYYLSAFLGSQRKMRKYIDYLENKLIEAGFPGVVVIGSEVPYTEAADRSINFEEKAFSANNWGQVLNADMNSGIDSFTGYNYRKASPKILEDGTSTYELEYKEMASQHELCWERFSDYNVPYVPVILGGWDNRPWETVFPLNPTGQNRACYAPDRTPEKLYEHILNAADWMKRNPDCSVGNLAVIYAWDEFCEGGYIAPTKGDNGSYLAAIRQAVDRIKKDNITD
;
A
#
# COMPACT_ATOMS: atom_id res chain seq x y z
N MET A 1 -1.38 30.12 52.22
CA MET A 1 -2.40 31.10 52.63
C MET A 1 -2.13 32.51 52.07
N SER A 2 -1.82 32.65 50.77
CA SER A 2 -1.64 33.98 50.15
C SER A 2 -1.95 33.99 48.64
N LEU A 3 -3.09 33.43 48.25
CA LEU A 3 -3.71 33.65 46.92
C LEU A 3 -5.25 33.75 46.96
N LYS A 4 -5.86 33.58 48.14
CA LYS A 4 -7.32 33.70 48.34
C LYS A 4 -7.80 35.14 48.67
N ILE A 5 -6.88 36.09 48.90
CA ILE A 5 -7.23 37.46 49.31
C ILE A 5 -7.22 38.46 48.11
N LEU A 6 -6.59 38.14 46.98
CA LEU A 6 -6.58 39.03 45.81
C LEU A 6 -7.84 38.92 44.91
N LYS A 7 -8.56 37.79 44.93
CA LYS A 7 -9.79 37.61 44.12
C LYS A 7 -11.04 38.28 44.72
N LEU A 8 -11.09 38.45 46.05
CA LEU A 8 -12.24 39.05 46.74
C LEU A 8 -12.33 40.59 46.60
N ASN A 9 -11.25 41.27 46.23
CA ASN A 9 -11.24 42.73 46.04
C ASN A 9 -11.60 43.19 44.62
N PHE A 10 -11.59 42.29 43.62
CA PHE A 10 -12.01 42.61 42.25
C PHE A 10 -13.53 42.48 42.06
N GLU A 11 -14.21 41.60 42.79
CA GLU A 11 -15.68 41.43 42.70
C GLU A 11 -16.46 42.54 43.40
N LYS A 12 -15.99 43.06 44.54
CA LYS A 12 -16.66 44.18 45.23
C LYS A 12 -16.63 45.50 44.46
N LYS A 13 -15.67 45.71 43.56
CA LYS A 13 -15.59 46.92 42.71
C LYS A 13 -16.50 46.87 41.48
N ARG A 14 -16.88 45.68 41.00
CA ARG A 14 -17.81 45.54 39.86
C ARG A 14 -19.28 45.72 40.26
N ILE A 15 -19.65 45.35 41.48
CA ILE A 15 -21.04 45.45 41.96
C ILE A 15 -21.45 46.91 42.22
N THR A 16 -20.55 47.75 42.74
CA THR A 16 -20.88 49.16 43.05
C THR A 16 -20.97 50.06 41.80
N LEU A 17 -20.33 49.69 40.69
CA LEU A 17 -20.45 50.43 39.42
C LEU A 17 -21.73 50.09 38.64
N CYS A 18 -22.27 48.87 38.77
CA CYS A 18 -23.53 48.52 38.12
C CYS A 18 -24.75 49.16 38.81
N SER A 19 -24.73 49.34 40.14
CA SER A 19 -25.85 49.97 40.86
C SER A 19 -25.98 51.48 40.65
N ALA A 20 -24.88 52.17 40.31
CA ALA A 20 -24.89 53.62 40.06
C ALA A 20 -25.42 53.98 38.66
N PHE A 21 -25.29 53.07 37.69
CA PHE A 21 -25.80 53.27 36.33
C PHE A 21 -27.31 53.03 36.22
N LEU A 22 -27.85 52.10 37.04
CA LEU A 22 -29.26 51.72 37.03
C LEU A 22 -30.23 52.75 37.64
N ASN A 23 -29.75 53.67 38.47
CA ASN A 23 -30.62 54.64 39.16
C ASN A 23 -30.86 55.95 38.38
N LYS A 24 -30.25 56.15 37.20
CA LYS A 24 -30.38 57.41 36.46
C LYS A 24 -31.33 57.39 35.25
N GLU A 25 -31.91 56.24 34.89
CA GLU A 25 -32.82 56.14 33.73
C GLU A 25 -34.22 55.56 34.02
N ILE A 26 -34.64 55.43 35.28
CA ILE A 26 -36.01 54.98 35.60
C ILE A 26 -36.94 56.20 35.68
N LYS A 27 -37.27 56.77 34.51
CA LYS A 27 -38.49 57.56 34.30
C LYS A 27 -38.97 57.44 32.85
N ARG A 28 -39.36 56.23 32.42
CA ARG A 28 -40.47 55.99 31.48
C ARG A 28 -40.71 54.50 31.26
N ASP A 29 -41.98 54.12 31.41
CA ASP A 29 -42.66 52.87 31.05
C ASP A 29 -42.28 51.54 31.73
N SER A 30 -43.25 50.97 32.47
CA SER A 30 -43.04 49.89 33.46
C SER A 30 -43.29 48.46 32.96
N SER A 31 -43.48 48.23 31.66
CA SER A 31 -43.77 46.89 31.12
C SER A 31 -42.55 46.13 30.60
N VAL A 32 -41.55 46.84 30.06
CA VAL A 32 -40.34 46.24 29.45
C VAL A 32 -39.30 45.85 30.51
N ILE A 33 -39.14 46.69 31.54
CA ILE A 33 -38.18 46.44 32.63
C ILE A 33 -38.60 45.24 33.50
N LYS A 34 -39.90 45.03 33.72
CA LYS A 34 -40.40 43.82 34.41
C LYS A 34 -40.13 42.54 33.64
N LYS A 35 -40.19 42.58 32.31
CA LYS A 35 -39.83 41.44 31.45
C LYS A 35 -38.32 41.16 31.45
N LEU A 36 -37.47 42.20 31.45
CA LEU A 36 -36.02 42.01 31.55
C LEU A 36 -35.59 41.48 32.93
N ILE A 37 -36.18 41.98 34.02
CA ILE A 37 -35.87 41.49 35.37
C ILE A 37 -36.32 40.03 35.53
N SER A 38 -37.46 39.63 34.96
CA SER A 38 -37.90 38.24 34.94
C SER A 38 -36.99 37.34 34.09
N LEU A 39 -36.44 37.84 32.97
CA LEU A 39 -35.50 37.09 32.15
C LEU A 39 -34.15 36.91 32.85
N VAL A 40 -33.67 37.93 33.56
CA VAL A 40 -32.40 37.90 34.29
C VAL A 40 -32.51 37.07 35.58
N LEU A 41 -33.67 37.07 36.26
CA LEU A 41 -33.95 36.15 37.38
C LEU A 41 -34.10 34.69 36.93
N CYS A 42 -34.71 34.41 35.77
CA CYS A 42 -34.70 33.07 35.18
C CYS A 42 -33.28 32.61 34.80
N ALA A 43 -32.48 33.49 34.20
CA ALA A 43 -31.11 33.17 33.81
C ALA A 43 -30.19 32.96 35.02
N THR A 44 -30.40 33.67 36.13
CA THR A 44 -29.61 33.49 37.37
C THR A 44 -30.07 32.30 38.20
N LEU A 45 -31.36 31.93 38.19
CA LEU A 45 -31.84 30.67 38.79
C LEU A 45 -31.38 29.43 38.01
N LEU A 46 -31.26 29.51 36.68
CA LEU A 46 -30.65 28.47 35.84
C LEU A 46 -29.15 28.26 36.14
N PHE A 47 -28.45 29.31 36.59
CA PHE A 47 -27.03 29.22 36.96
C PHE A 47 -26.80 28.77 38.42
N CYS A 48 -27.80 28.82 39.29
CA CYS A 48 -27.65 28.44 40.70
C CYS A 48 -28.03 26.97 41.02
N PHE A 49 -28.58 26.22 40.06
CA PHE A 49 -28.87 24.77 40.21
C PHE A 49 -28.10 23.85 39.26
N ALA A 50 -27.23 24.39 38.40
CA ALA A 50 -26.27 23.57 37.68
C ALA A 50 -25.10 23.18 38.63
N GLN A 51 -25.34 22.15 39.46
CA GLN A 51 -24.24 21.29 39.88
C GLN A 51 -23.50 20.83 38.61
N PRO A 52 -22.17 20.73 38.59
CA PRO A 52 -21.49 20.15 37.46
C PRO A 52 -21.96 18.69 37.36
N TYR A 53 -22.86 18.41 36.43
CA TYR A 53 -22.99 17.06 35.92
C TYR A 53 -21.63 16.77 35.30
N SER A 54 -20.90 15.81 35.88
CA SER A 54 -19.85 15.12 35.15
C SER A 54 -20.52 14.63 33.86
N ALA A 55 -20.12 15.16 32.71
CA ALA A 55 -20.45 14.51 31.46
C ALA A 55 -19.78 13.13 31.54
N ASP A 56 -20.55 12.09 31.76
CA ASP A 56 -20.03 10.73 31.65
C ASP A 56 -19.47 10.60 30.23
N VAL A 57 -18.15 10.41 30.16
CA VAL A 57 -17.46 10.14 28.91
C VAL A 57 -17.90 8.75 28.49
N PHE A 58 -18.81 8.65 27.54
CA PHE A 58 -19.21 7.37 26.96
C PHE A 58 -17.99 6.72 26.32
N ILE A 59 -17.69 5.48 26.74
CA ILE A 59 -16.64 4.68 26.12
C ILE A 59 -17.25 4.00 24.89
N LEU A 60 -16.69 4.26 23.71
CA LEU A 60 -17.16 3.66 22.46
C LEU A 60 -17.02 2.13 22.57
N GLY A 61 -18.10 1.40 22.32
CA GLY A 61 -18.19 -0.05 22.47
C GLY A 61 -18.53 -0.57 23.86
N ASP A 62 -18.60 0.28 24.88
CA ASP A 62 -19.09 -0.07 26.22
C ASP A 62 -20.61 0.12 26.28
N VAL A 63 -21.32 -0.89 25.81
CA VAL A 63 -22.78 -0.88 25.66
C VAL A 63 -23.48 -1.07 27.01
N THR A 64 -22.82 -1.77 27.95
CA THR A 64 -23.28 -1.99 29.33
C THR A 64 -23.00 -0.82 30.27
N ASN A 65 -22.18 0.15 29.85
CA ASN A 65 -21.76 1.32 30.63
C ASN A 65 -21.06 0.93 31.95
N ASP A 66 -20.30 -0.15 31.94
CA ASP A 66 -19.53 -0.64 33.09
C ASP A 66 -18.06 -0.22 33.06
N LYS A 67 -17.70 0.60 32.05
CA LYS A 67 -16.38 1.13 31.75
C LYS A 67 -15.40 0.11 31.16
N ILE A 68 -15.88 -1.06 30.74
CA ILE A 68 -15.07 -2.15 30.20
C ILE A 68 -15.75 -2.70 28.94
N VAL A 69 -15.08 -2.62 27.80
CA VAL A 69 -15.56 -3.30 26.59
C VAL A 69 -15.23 -4.79 26.66
N LYS A 70 -16.28 -5.63 26.73
CA LYS A 70 -16.20 -7.08 26.92
C LYS A 70 -17.29 -7.81 26.14
N LEU A 71 -17.29 -9.13 26.23
CA LEU A 71 -18.21 -10.01 25.47
C LEU A 71 -19.68 -9.65 25.65
N ASP A 72 -20.07 -9.22 26.86
CA ASP A 72 -21.45 -8.83 27.15
C ASP A 72 -21.91 -7.65 26.27
N ASP A 73 -21.02 -6.69 25.97
CA ASP A 73 -21.34 -5.55 25.09
C ASP A 73 -21.60 -6.03 23.66
N ALA A 74 -20.69 -6.85 23.11
CA ALA A 74 -20.85 -7.42 21.77
C ALA A 74 -22.13 -8.26 21.65
N MET A 75 -22.46 -9.02 22.70
CA MET A 75 -23.66 -9.83 22.73
C MET A 75 -24.93 -8.99 22.78
N LEU A 76 -24.94 -7.86 23.48
CA LEU A 76 -26.08 -6.95 23.52
C LEU A 76 -26.34 -6.31 22.16
N VAL A 77 -25.29 -5.85 21.46
CA VAL A 77 -25.40 -5.37 20.07
C VAL A 77 -25.97 -6.47 19.17
N PHE A 78 -25.45 -7.70 19.27
CA PHE A 78 -25.91 -8.83 18.48
C PHE A 78 -27.38 -9.21 18.74
N MET A 79 -27.82 -9.19 20.01
CA MET A 79 -29.21 -9.46 20.39
C MET A 79 -30.16 -8.35 19.92
N HIS A 80 -29.69 -7.11 19.90
CA HIS A 80 -30.41 -5.97 19.34
C HIS A 80 -30.67 -6.11 17.85
N ILE A 81 -29.64 -6.42 17.07
CA ILE A 81 -29.76 -6.66 15.63
C ILE A 81 -30.72 -7.82 15.35
N SER A 82 -30.66 -8.87 16.18
CA SER A 82 -31.52 -10.04 16.09
C SER A 82 -32.97 -9.79 16.55
N LYS A 83 -33.32 -8.56 16.95
CA LYS A 83 -34.63 -8.17 17.51
C LYS A 83 -35.05 -8.97 18.74
N LYS A 84 -34.09 -9.55 19.46
CA LYS A 84 -34.33 -10.32 20.69
C LYS A 84 -34.37 -9.43 21.92
N GLN A 85 -33.63 -8.32 21.90
CA GLN A 85 -33.55 -7.40 23.03
C GLN A 85 -33.25 -5.97 22.54
N PRO A 86 -34.07 -4.96 22.86
CA PRO A 86 -33.76 -3.57 22.51
C PRO A 86 -32.60 -3.03 23.36
N LEU A 87 -31.90 -2.01 22.84
CA LEU A 87 -30.89 -1.26 23.59
C LEU A 87 -31.53 -0.04 24.24
N GLU A 88 -30.95 0.43 25.35
CA GLU A 88 -31.32 1.72 25.92
C GLU A 88 -30.75 2.86 25.07
N ILE A 89 -31.43 4.01 25.04
CA ILE A 89 -31.05 5.17 24.21
C ILE A 89 -29.60 5.61 24.48
N ALA A 90 -29.15 5.52 25.73
CA ALA A 90 -27.77 5.85 26.11
C ALA A 90 -26.74 4.83 25.58
N SER A 91 -27.14 3.58 25.38
CA SER A 91 -26.29 2.49 24.87
C SER A 91 -26.25 2.47 23.33
N GLU A 92 -27.22 3.07 22.64
CA GLU A 92 -27.25 3.12 21.17
C GLU A 92 -26.02 3.83 20.59
N THR A 93 -25.57 4.91 21.23
CA THR A 93 -24.37 5.65 20.81
C THR A 93 -23.08 4.86 21.05
N ALA A 94 -23.02 4.05 22.11
CA ALA A 94 -21.88 3.18 22.38
C ALA A 94 -21.88 1.92 21.50
N ALA A 95 -23.06 1.48 21.06
CA ALA A 95 -23.26 0.30 20.21
C ALA A 95 -22.98 0.57 18.73
N ASP A 96 -23.16 1.81 18.26
CA ASP A 96 -22.75 2.27 16.92
C ASP A 96 -21.24 2.57 16.92
N VAL A 97 -20.43 1.51 16.95
CA VAL A 97 -18.97 1.62 17.12
C VAL A 97 -18.26 2.10 15.86
N ASN A 98 -18.91 2.02 14.70
CA ASN A 98 -18.42 2.61 13.45
C ASN A 98 -19.01 4.01 13.18
N LYS A 99 -19.95 4.49 14.01
CA LYS A 99 -20.64 5.79 13.92
C LYS A 99 -21.34 6.05 12.58
N ASP A 100 -21.82 5.01 11.91
CA ASP A 100 -22.54 5.13 10.64
C ASP A 100 -24.02 5.55 10.82
N GLY A 101 -24.45 5.71 12.07
CA GLY A 101 -25.81 6.05 12.45
C GLY A 101 -26.74 4.84 12.53
N LYS A 102 -26.22 3.62 12.41
CA LYS A 102 -26.98 2.36 12.49
C LYS A 102 -26.25 1.33 13.34
N ILE A 103 -27.01 0.68 14.22
CA ILE A 103 -26.51 -0.47 14.97
C ILE A 103 -26.71 -1.73 14.13
N SER A 104 -25.61 -2.28 13.61
CA SER A 104 -25.60 -3.33 12.58
C SER A 104 -24.65 -4.48 12.91
N LEU A 105 -24.68 -5.54 12.09
CA LEU A 105 -23.76 -6.68 12.25
C LEU A 105 -22.28 -6.26 12.20
N VAL A 106 -21.97 -5.16 11.50
CA VAL A 106 -20.61 -4.60 11.42
C VAL A 106 -20.14 -4.17 12.81
N ASP A 107 -20.99 -3.50 13.57
CA ASP A 107 -20.68 -3.03 14.93
C ASP A 107 -20.41 -4.19 15.88
N ALA A 108 -21.23 -5.23 15.81
CA ALA A 108 -21.03 -6.44 16.58
C ALA A 108 -19.69 -7.12 16.21
N MET A 109 -19.34 -7.20 14.93
CA MET A 109 -18.09 -7.82 14.47
C MET A 109 -16.84 -7.03 14.91
N ILE A 110 -16.91 -5.70 14.93
CA ILE A 110 -15.84 -4.83 15.45
C ILE A 110 -15.59 -5.15 16.93
N LEU A 111 -16.67 -5.21 17.72
CA LEU A 111 -16.59 -5.55 19.13
C LEU A 111 -16.01 -6.95 19.35
N PHE A 112 -16.52 -7.97 18.64
CA PHE A 112 -15.98 -9.33 18.74
C PHE A 112 -14.49 -9.42 18.37
N SER A 113 -14.05 -8.62 17.40
CA SER A 113 -12.65 -8.60 16.98
C SER A 113 -11.75 -7.91 18.01
N TYR A 114 -12.22 -6.79 18.58
CA TYR A 114 -11.55 -6.10 19.68
C TYR A 114 -11.43 -6.98 20.93
N ILE A 115 -12.55 -7.58 21.37
CA ILE A 115 -12.59 -8.46 22.55
C ILE A 115 -11.76 -9.73 22.34
N GLY A 116 -11.72 -10.23 21.11
CA GLY A 116 -10.91 -11.39 20.74
C GLY A 116 -9.42 -11.10 20.57
N GLY A 117 -8.96 -9.87 20.83
CA GLY A 117 -7.56 -9.47 20.68
C GLY A 117 -7.07 -9.45 19.23
N LYS A 118 -8.00 -9.38 18.26
CA LYS A 118 -7.69 -9.19 16.83
C LYS A 118 -7.64 -7.70 16.45
N ARG A 119 -8.00 -6.82 17.38
CA ARG A 119 -7.92 -5.36 17.24
C ARG A 119 -7.52 -4.76 18.58
N ASP A 120 -6.57 -3.85 18.58
CA ASP A 120 -6.10 -3.18 19.79
C ASP A 120 -6.95 -1.95 20.17
N ARG A 121 -7.80 -1.47 19.25
CA ARG A 121 -8.70 -0.31 19.46
C ARG A 121 -10.01 -0.46 18.67
N ILE A 122 -11.02 0.29 19.12
CA ILE A 122 -12.26 0.53 18.39
C ILE A 122 -12.10 1.91 17.73
N SER A 123 -11.85 1.97 16.42
CA SER A 123 -11.65 3.23 15.67
C SER A 123 -12.67 3.45 14.56
N GLU A 124 -13.09 4.72 14.45
CA GLU A 124 -14.25 5.22 13.69
C GLU A 124 -14.07 5.19 12.15
N ASN A 125 -12.92 5.59 11.60
CA ASN A 125 -12.77 5.78 10.14
C ASN A 125 -12.22 4.57 9.39
N THR A 126 -11.26 3.84 9.98
CA THR A 126 -10.57 2.73 9.32
C THR A 126 -11.50 1.56 9.01
N THR A 127 -12.56 1.34 9.78
CA THR A 127 -13.46 0.19 9.53
C THR A 127 -14.41 0.43 8.37
N GLN A 128 -14.89 1.66 8.16
CA GLN A 128 -15.79 1.94 7.03
C GLN A 128 -15.02 1.89 5.71
N GLU A 129 -13.83 2.50 5.67
CA GLU A 129 -12.92 2.46 4.52
C GLU A 129 -12.50 1.01 4.21
N TYR A 130 -12.11 0.24 5.23
CA TYR A 130 -11.81 -1.18 5.09
C TYR A 130 -12.96 -2.00 4.51
N MET A 131 -14.16 -1.87 5.10
CA MET A 131 -15.32 -2.61 4.61
C MET A 131 -15.75 -2.15 3.22
N SER A 132 -15.51 -0.88 2.87
CA SER A 132 -15.75 -0.34 1.53
C SER A 132 -14.84 -0.99 0.50
N VAL A 133 -13.53 -1.02 0.73
CA VAL A 133 -12.55 -1.67 -0.15
C VAL A 133 -12.84 -3.17 -0.28
N MET A 134 -13.02 -3.86 0.86
CA MET A 134 -13.33 -5.29 0.84
C MET A 134 -14.62 -5.59 0.08
N ARG A 135 -15.65 -4.73 0.18
CA ARG A 135 -16.87 -4.87 -0.61
C ARG A 135 -16.58 -4.70 -2.10
N THR A 136 -15.80 -3.70 -2.50
CA THR A 136 -15.39 -3.51 -3.90
C THR A 136 -14.69 -4.75 -4.43
N ILE A 137 -13.68 -5.27 -3.72
CA ILE A 137 -12.94 -6.47 -4.14
C ILE A 137 -13.87 -7.68 -4.33
N ASN A 138 -14.90 -7.82 -3.49
CA ASN A 138 -15.83 -8.95 -3.53
C ASN A 138 -16.99 -8.79 -4.53
N GLN A 139 -17.39 -7.56 -4.85
CA GLN A 139 -18.66 -7.28 -5.55
C GLN A 139 -18.47 -6.49 -6.85
N TYR A 140 -17.23 -6.24 -7.28
CA TYR A 140 -16.96 -5.55 -8.53
C TYR A 140 -17.63 -6.26 -9.71
N PRO A 141 -18.18 -5.51 -10.68
CA PRO A 141 -18.78 -6.10 -11.87
C PRO A 141 -17.83 -7.08 -12.57
N GLN A 142 -18.39 -8.15 -13.13
CA GLN A 142 -17.60 -9.13 -13.86
C GLN A 142 -16.96 -8.50 -15.10
N ILE A 143 -15.64 -8.59 -15.18
CA ILE A 143 -14.85 -8.17 -16.33
C ILE A 143 -14.93 -9.27 -17.38
N LYS A 144 -15.11 -8.88 -18.65
CA LYS A 144 -15.16 -9.82 -19.76
C LYS A 144 -13.77 -9.98 -20.36
N ASP A 145 -13.43 -11.21 -20.73
CA ASP A 145 -12.25 -11.47 -21.54
C ASP A 145 -12.40 -10.78 -22.90
N ASN A 146 -11.39 -10.00 -23.28
CA ASN A 146 -11.31 -9.39 -24.61
C ASN A 146 -10.68 -10.33 -25.65
N ASN A 147 -9.95 -11.35 -25.19
CA ASN A 147 -9.25 -12.32 -26.02
C ASN A 147 -9.67 -13.76 -25.64
N THR A 148 -9.29 -14.74 -26.46
CA THR A 148 -9.48 -16.16 -26.14
C THR A 148 -8.28 -16.67 -25.38
N TYR A 149 -8.50 -17.14 -24.15
CA TYR A 149 -7.49 -17.76 -23.31
C TYR A 149 -7.89 -19.20 -22.96
N ASP A 150 -6.90 -20.08 -22.93
CA ASP A 150 -7.00 -21.42 -22.39
C ASP A 150 -5.89 -21.57 -21.35
N PHE A 151 -6.22 -21.67 -20.06
CA PHE A 151 -5.23 -21.86 -19.01
C PHE A 151 -5.15 -23.31 -18.48
N SER A 152 -5.80 -24.27 -19.15
CA SER A 152 -5.70 -25.69 -18.78
C SER A 152 -4.24 -26.15 -18.67
N GLY A 153 -3.93 -26.85 -17.59
CA GLY A 153 -2.59 -27.38 -17.31
C GLY A 153 -1.55 -26.36 -16.81
N LEU A 154 -1.91 -25.08 -16.67
CA LEU A 154 -1.03 -24.07 -16.06
C LEU A 154 -1.15 -24.17 -14.53
N GLU A 155 -0.05 -24.37 -13.81
CA GLU A 155 -0.10 -24.28 -12.34
C GLU A 155 -0.64 -22.91 -11.91
N SER A 156 -1.44 -22.84 -10.83
CA SER A 156 -1.97 -21.57 -10.32
C SER A 156 -0.85 -20.54 -10.19
N ILE A 157 -1.02 -19.37 -10.81
CA ILE A 157 -0.05 -18.29 -10.71
C ILE A 157 0.12 -17.84 -9.25
N LYS A 158 1.37 -17.72 -8.81
CA LYS A 158 1.77 -17.02 -7.60
C LYS A 158 2.07 -15.58 -7.98
N LEU A 159 1.03 -14.76 -7.93
CA LEU A 159 1.10 -13.34 -8.28
C LEU A 159 1.54 -12.52 -7.07
N GLY A 160 2.64 -11.79 -7.18
CA GLY A 160 3.09 -10.84 -6.15
C GLY A 160 3.00 -9.39 -6.59
N ALA A 161 3.43 -8.48 -5.74
CA ALA A 161 3.62 -7.08 -6.07
C ALA A 161 4.92 -6.55 -5.44
N TYR A 162 5.64 -5.69 -6.17
CA TYR A 162 6.70 -4.87 -5.57
C TYR A 162 6.07 -3.96 -4.51
N PHE A 163 6.72 -3.83 -3.37
CA PHE A 163 6.25 -3.06 -2.24
C PHE A 163 7.40 -2.14 -1.79
N TRP A 164 7.23 -0.83 -1.92
CA TRP A 164 8.25 0.16 -1.62
C TRP A 164 8.38 0.36 -0.08
N TYR A 165 9.02 1.43 0.42
CA TYR A 165 9.11 1.77 1.85
C TYR A 165 7.74 1.85 2.58
N GLY A 166 6.62 1.71 1.88
CA GLY A 166 5.28 1.78 2.41
C GLY A 166 4.80 3.20 2.54
N PHE A 167 4.06 3.46 3.61
CA PHE A 167 3.46 4.76 3.90
C PHE A 167 4.11 5.38 5.12
N SER A 168 5.44 5.21 5.27
CA SER A 168 6.24 5.68 6.42
C SER A 168 7.08 6.93 6.13
N TYR A 169 7.02 7.46 4.92
CA TYR A 169 7.80 8.57 4.38
C TYR A 169 6.92 9.48 3.53
N ASP A 170 7.02 10.77 3.84
CA ASP A 170 6.41 11.94 3.22
C ASP A 170 7.47 12.83 2.56
N GLY A 171 8.59 12.26 2.15
CA GLY A 171 9.72 13.06 1.69
C GLY A 171 9.53 13.61 0.28
N PHE A 172 10.65 14.03 -0.31
CA PHE A 172 10.64 14.95 -1.46
C PHE A 172 9.93 14.45 -2.73
N GLN A 173 9.59 13.15 -2.82
CA GLN A 173 8.83 12.59 -3.94
C GLN A 173 7.34 12.96 -3.88
N TYR A 174 6.83 13.34 -2.71
CA TYR A 174 5.47 13.80 -2.47
C TYR A 174 5.38 15.28 -2.83
N THR A 175 5.15 15.57 -4.11
CA THR A 175 5.15 16.93 -4.63
C THR A 175 3.82 17.64 -4.38
N ASP A 176 3.81 18.97 -4.44
CA ASP A 176 2.56 19.75 -4.42
C ASP A 176 1.58 19.32 -5.51
N ARG A 177 2.09 18.89 -6.67
CA ARG A 177 1.25 18.38 -7.76
C ARG A 177 0.55 17.08 -7.35
N LEU A 178 1.26 16.15 -6.69
CA LEU A 178 0.65 14.92 -6.17
C LEU A 178 -0.55 15.23 -5.28
N PHE A 179 -0.36 16.13 -4.30
CA PHE A 179 -1.40 16.46 -3.32
C PHE A 179 -2.60 17.22 -3.90
N ASN A 180 -2.39 18.04 -4.95
CA ASN A 180 -3.43 18.94 -5.45
C ASN A 180 -4.05 18.46 -6.78
N GLU A 181 -3.21 18.10 -7.75
CA GLU A 181 -3.65 17.72 -9.11
C GLU A 181 -3.97 16.22 -9.23
N PHE A 182 -3.34 15.39 -8.40
CA PHE A 182 -3.47 13.93 -8.39
C PHE A 182 -3.98 13.42 -7.03
N SER A 183 -4.83 14.19 -6.37
CA SER A 183 -5.36 13.90 -5.04
C SER A 183 -6.22 12.63 -4.98
N ASP A 184 -6.73 12.16 -6.12
CA ASP A 184 -7.41 10.88 -6.28
C ASP A 184 -6.51 9.68 -5.99
N ARG A 185 -5.18 9.87 -6.05
CA ARG A 185 -4.17 8.87 -5.66
C ARG A 185 -4.00 8.71 -4.15
N GLU A 186 -4.63 9.57 -3.34
CA GLU A 186 -4.58 9.41 -1.89
C GLU A 186 -5.15 8.06 -1.50
N LEU A 187 -4.42 7.31 -0.68
CA LEU A 187 -4.86 6.02 -0.18
C LEU A 187 -6.14 6.14 0.63
N VAL A 188 -6.88 5.05 0.74
CA VAL A 188 -8.08 5.03 1.59
C VAL A 188 -7.76 5.34 3.05
N TRP A 189 -6.53 5.10 3.52
CA TRP A 189 -6.06 5.45 4.86
C TRP A 189 -5.21 6.74 4.94
N GLY A 190 -5.16 7.52 3.86
CA GLY A 190 -4.39 8.76 3.76
C GLY A 190 -2.94 8.56 3.28
N TRP A 191 -2.24 9.68 3.04
CA TRP A 191 -0.92 9.69 2.38
C TRP A 191 0.19 8.91 3.09
N VAL A 192 0.16 8.86 4.43
CA VAL A 192 1.20 8.25 5.26
C VAL A 192 0.54 7.52 6.43
N CYS A 193 0.78 6.22 6.55
CA CYS A 193 0.39 5.40 7.69
C CYS A 193 1.36 4.23 7.92
N ASP A 194 2.06 4.33 9.04
CA ASP A 194 3.01 3.38 9.63
C ASP A 194 2.56 2.03 10.16
N SER A 195 1.29 2.03 10.55
CA SER A 195 0.87 1.26 11.72
C SER A 195 0.80 -0.23 11.41
N ILE A 196 0.95 -1.06 12.44
CA ILE A 196 0.78 -2.51 12.31
C ILE A 196 -0.64 -2.79 11.81
N GLU A 197 -1.64 -2.09 12.34
CA GLU A 197 -3.03 -2.22 11.95
C GLU A 197 -3.26 -1.86 10.48
N ASN A 198 -2.59 -0.83 9.97
CA ASN A 198 -2.67 -0.49 8.56
C ASN A 198 -2.01 -1.56 7.67
N MET A 199 -0.87 -2.11 8.08
CA MET A 199 -0.25 -3.23 7.38
C MET A 199 -1.15 -4.47 7.40
N GLU A 200 -1.85 -4.74 8.50
CA GLU A 200 -2.83 -5.82 8.58
C GLU A 200 -3.96 -5.62 7.56
N ASP A 201 -4.51 -4.41 7.44
CA ASP A 201 -5.50 -4.08 6.42
C ASP A 201 -4.95 -4.31 5.00
N GLN A 202 -3.71 -3.89 4.74
CA GLN A 202 -3.05 -4.09 3.45
C GLN A 202 -2.86 -5.57 3.09
N ILE A 203 -2.42 -6.39 4.05
CA ILE A 203 -2.30 -7.86 3.89
C ILE A 203 -3.67 -8.46 3.60
N ASP A 204 -4.72 -7.99 4.27
CA ASP A 204 -6.09 -8.43 4.03
C ASP A 204 -6.57 -8.07 2.62
N TYR A 205 -6.36 -6.83 2.17
CA TYR A 205 -6.71 -6.41 0.80
C TYR A 205 -5.96 -7.21 -0.26
N ALA A 206 -4.64 -7.35 -0.10
CA ALA A 206 -3.77 -8.05 -1.05
C ALA A 206 -4.12 -9.54 -1.14
N SER A 207 -4.22 -10.23 0.00
CA SER A 207 -4.59 -11.65 0.04
C SER A 207 -6.02 -11.88 -0.47
N GLN A 208 -6.96 -10.97 -0.16
CA GLN A 208 -8.33 -11.03 -0.69
C GLN A 208 -8.39 -10.81 -2.20
N ALA A 209 -7.47 -10.01 -2.75
CA ALA A 209 -7.30 -9.81 -4.19
C ALA A 209 -6.64 -11.02 -4.89
N GLY A 210 -6.06 -11.96 -4.13
CA GLY A 210 -5.36 -13.12 -4.69
C GLY A 210 -3.86 -12.91 -4.89
N LEU A 211 -3.28 -11.83 -4.35
CA LEU A 211 -1.82 -11.70 -4.26
C LEU A 211 -1.28 -12.73 -3.25
N SER A 212 -0.19 -13.38 -3.63
CA SER A 212 0.47 -14.44 -2.87
C SER A 212 1.65 -13.92 -2.06
N TYR A 213 2.33 -12.86 -2.53
CA TYR A 213 3.50 -12.32 -1.85
C TYR A 213 3.73 -10.83 -2.12
N PHE A 214 4.51 -10.21 -1.24
CA PHE A 214 5.14 -8.90 -1.49
C PHE A 214 6.65 -9.05 -1.74
N ALA A 215 7.16 -8.33 -2.72
CA ALA A 215 8.60 -8.15 -2.93
C ALA A 215 8.99 -6.79 -2.34
N PHE A 216 9.43 -6.79 -1.08
CA PHE A 216 9.74 -5.57 -0.34
C PHE A 216 11.07 -4.98 -0.79
N ASP A 217 11.04 -3.73 -1.23
CA ASP A 217 12.23 -2.94 -1.45
C ASP A 217 13.06 -2.83 -0.17
N TRP A 218 14.34 -3.11 -0.31
CA TRP A 218 15.28 -3.18 0.80
C TRP A 218 16.56 -2.43 0.49
N TYR A 219 16.94 -1.52 1.38
CA TYR A 219 18.00 -0.54 1.21
C TYR A 219 19.13 -0.75 2.21
N PHE A 220 20.32 -1.06 1.70
CA PHE A 220 21.50 -1.18 2.55
C PHE A 220 21.91 0.16 3.13
N GLY A 221 22.26 0.16 4.42
CA GLY A 221 22.71 1.38 5.11
C GLY A 221 21.61 2.39 5.41
N ASN A 222 20.35 2.10 5.05
CA ASN A 222 19.22 3.01 5.24
C ASN A 222 18.03 2.30 5.94
N PRO A 223 18.19 1.88 7.20
CA PRO A 223 17.23 1.01 7.89
C PRO A 223 15.84 1.64 8.06
N SER A 224 15.72 2.96 8.06
CA SER A 224 14.41 3.64 8.09
C SER A 224 13.57 3.34 6.84
N LEU A 225 14.19 3.04 5.70
CA LEU A 225 13.49 2.69 4.47
C LEU A 225 13.04 1.22 4.43
N ASN A 226 13.51 0.39 5.36
CA ASN A 226 13.17 -1.04 5.42
C ASN A 226 12.03 -1.32 6.40
N HIS A 227 11.36 -0.28 6.90
CA HIS A 227 10.35 -0.43 7.94
C HIS A 227 9.13 -1.24 7.49
N SER A 228 8.77 -1.19 6.20
CA SER A 228 7.62 -1.90 5.66
C SER A 228 7.70 -3.41 5.85
N VAL A 229 8.83 -4.05 5.53
CA VAL A 229 9.02 -5.49 5.76
C VAL A 229 9.04 -5.83 7.26
N ASP A 230 9.62 -4.97 8.10
CA ASP A 230 9.61 -5.16 9.56
C ASP A 230 8.20 -5.09 10.15
N THR A 231 7.36 -4.19 9.62
CA THR A 231 5.96 -4.04 10.05
C THR A 231 5.11 -5.20 9.54
N PHE A 232 5.33 -5.65 8.30
CA PHE A 232 4.71 -6.87 7.77
C PHE A 232 4.97 -8.07 8.68
N LEU A 233 6.21 -8.29 9.12
CA LEU A 233 6.56 -9.40 10.01
C LEU A 233 5.96 -9.29 11.43
N LYS A 234 5.48 -8.11 11.84
CA LYS A 234 4.80 -7.89 13.13
C LYS A 234 3.28 -8.01 13.04
N ALA A 235 2.70 -7.89 11.85
CA ALA A 235 1.26 -7.95 11.63
C ALA A 235 0.68 -9.30 12.04
N SER A 236 -0.42 -9.34 12.78
CA SER A 236 -0.99 -10.60 13.28
C SER A 236 -1.45 -11.55 12.18
N ASN A 237 -1.70 -11.02 10.97
CA ASN A 237 -2.13 -11.75 9.78
C ASN A 237 -1.02 -11.97 8.74
N TYR A 238 0.27 -11.73 9.05
CA TYR A 238 1.39 -11.93 8.11
C TYR A 238 1.37 -13.31 7.44
N GLY A 239 0.87 -14.33 8.15
CA GLY A 239 0.80 -15.72 7.66
C GLY A 239 -0.12 -15.94 6.46
N LYS A 240 -0.87 -14.92 6.01
CA LYS A 240 -1.70 -14.97 4.80
C LYS A 240 -0.90 -14.84 3.51
N MET A 241 0.32 -14.32 3.58
CA MET A 241 1.15 -14.04 2.40
C MET A 241 2.60 -14.47 2.62
N GLU A 242 3.28 -14.79 1.54
CA GLU A 242 4.75 -14.92 1.52
C GLU A 242 5.39 -13.54 1.30
N PHE A 243 6.72 -13.44 1.41
CA PHE A 243 7.44 -12.22 1.03
C PHE A 243 8.86 -12.53 0.57
N CYS A 244 9.46 -11.66 -0.25
CA CYS A 244 10.89 -11.66 -0.51
C CYS A 244 11.46 -10.24 -0.41
N LEU A 245 12.78 -10.14 -0.36
CA LEU A 245 13.48 -8.85 -0.47
C LEU A 245 13.77 -8.55 -1.93
N ASN A 246 13.49 -7.32 -2.36
CA ASN A 246 14.04 -6.69 -3.55
C ASN A 246 15.15 -5.72 -3.11
N VAL A 247 16.40 -6.15 -3.22
CA VAL A 247 17.55 -5.34 -2.79
C VAL A 247 17.74 -4.19 -3.78
N CYS A 248 17.42 -2.99 -3.35
CA CYS A 248 17.52 -1.75 -4.12
C CYS A 248 18.97 -1.26 -4.19
N ASN A 249 19.78 -1.94 -5.00
CA ASN A 249 21.22 -1.72 -5.13
C ASN A 249 21.57 -0.65 -6.19
N HIS A 250 20.88 0.49 -6.14
CA HIS A 250 21.08 1.63 -7.05
C HIS A 250 21.62 2.86 -6.30
N GLU A 251 21.54 4.06 -6.89
CA GLU A 251 22.13 5.29 -6.36
C GLU A 251 21.77 5.51 -4.88
N GLY A 252 22.81 5.67 -4.05
CA GLY A 252 22.69 5.90 -2.62
C GLY A 252 22.70 4.64 -1.75
N THR A 253 22.51 3.44 -2.34
CA THR A 253 22.32 2.18 -1.59
C THR A 253 23.00 0.98 -2.25
N TYR A 254 24.09 1.23 -2.98
CA TYR A 254 24.91 0.19 -3.61
C TYR A 254 25.43 -0.84 -2.58
N ILE A 255 25.49 -2.11 -3.00
CA ILE A 255 26.17 -3.16 -2.23
C ILE A 255 27.59 -3.32 -2.77
N GLU A 256 28.54 -2.76 -2.02
CA GLU A 256 29.96 -2.89 -2.35
C GLU A 256 30.55 -4.21 -1.83
N ALA A 257 31.59 -4.68 -2.50
CA ALA A 257 32.41 -5.83 -2.08
C ALA A 257 32.78 -5.81 -0.58
N ALA A 258 33.16 -4.64 -0.05
CA ALA A 258 33.57 -4.49 1.35
C ALA A 258 32.43 -4.68 2.36
N ASN A 259 31.18 -4.56 1.91
CA ASN A 259 29.98 -4.58 2.75
C ASN A 259 29.09 -5.81 2.46
N TRP A 260 29.45 -6.66 1.51
CA TRP A 260 28.63 -7.81 1.09
C TRP A 260 28.27 -8.74 2.25
N GLU A 261 29.26 -9.18 3.04
CA GLU A 261 29.02 -10.09 4.16
C GLU A 261 28.07 -9.47 5.20
N LYS A 262 28.24 -8.17 5.48
CA LYS A 262 27.35 -7.43 6.37
C LYS A 262 25.93 -7.33 5.80
N ALA A 263 25.77 -7.19 4.49
CA ALA A 263 24.46 -7.19 3.84
C ALA A 263 23.81 -8.58 3.95
N VAL A 264 24.56 -9.65 3.70
CA VAL A 264 24.11 -11.03 3.86
C VAL A 264 23.65 -11.31 5.29
N ASP A 265 24.44 -10.88 6.30
CA ASP A 265 24.06 -11.02 7.71
C ASP A 265 22.71 -10.34 8.03
N GLN A 266 22.40 -9.22 7.36
CA GLN A 266 21.13 -8.52 7.51
C GLN A 266 19.99 -9.18 6.75
N TRP A 267 20.26 -9.86 5.64
CA TRP A 267 19.24 -10.58 4.87
C TRP A 267 18.85 -11.92 5.49
N LEU A 268 19.78 -12.61 6.16
CA LEU A 268 19.55 -13.96 6.69
C LEU A 268 18.31 -14.08 7.59
N PRO A 269 18.02 -13.17 8.53
CA PRO A 269 16.78 -13.23 9.32
C PRO A 269 15.51 -13.21 8.47
N TYR A 270 15.50 -12.46 7.35
CA TYR A 270 14.37 -12.41 6.43
C TYR A 270 14.29 -13.68 5.57
N LEU A 271 15.42 -14.09 4.98
CA LEU A 271 15.48 -15.25 4.08
C LEU A 271 15.14 -16.56 4.79
N THR A 272 15.49 -16.67 6.07
CA THR A 272 15.21 -17.85 6.90
C THR A 272 13.85 -17.80 7.60
N HIS A 273 13.09 -16.71 7.46
CA HIS A 273 11.74 -16.59 8.02
C HIS A 273 10.79 -17.64 7.39
N PRO A 274 9.82 -18.23 8.14
CA PRO A 274 8.94 -19.25 7.57
C PRO A 274 8.13 -18.74 6.36
N GLN A 275 7.74 -17.46 6.37
CA GLN A 275 7.00 -16.78 5.30
C GLN A 275 7.89 -16.22 4.18
N SER A 276 9.21 -16.44 4.21
CA SER A 276 10.01 -16.11 3.03
C SER A 276 9.52 -16.89 1.82
N LEU A 277 9.36 -16.21 0.68
CA LEU A 277 8.99 -16.81 -0.59
C LEU A 277 10.04 -17.85 -0.97
N LYS A 278 9.57 -19.03 -1.35
CA LYS A 278 10.45 -20.15 -1.71
C LYS A 278 10.05 -20.76 -3.05
N ILE A 279 11.07 -21.16 -3.80
CA ILE A 279 10.95 -22.00 -5.01
C ILE A 279 11.73 -23.28 -4.73
N ASP A 280 11.09 -24.43 -4.81
CA ASP A 280 11.70 -25.74 -4.48
C ASP A 280 12.40 -25.77 -3.11
N GLY A 281 11.81 -25.08 -2.13
CA GLY A 281 12.34 -24.96 -0.77
C GLY A 281 13.51 -23.98 -0.60
N LYS A 282 14.00 -23.36 -1.67
CA LYS A 282 15.05 -22.32 -1.64
C LYS A 282 14.43 -20.93 -1.45
N PRO A 283 14.87 -20.13 -0.45
CA PRO A 283 14.43 -18.74 -0.31
C PRO A 283 14.77 -17.90 -1.56
N VAL A 284 13.88 -16.98 -1.91
CA VAL A 284 14.03 -16.05 -3.03
C VAL A 284 14.59 -14.71 -2.54
N ILE A 285 15.58 -14.18 -3.26
CA ILE A 285 16.03 -12.80 -3.14
C ILE A 285 16.09 -12.16 -4.53
N MET A 286 15.57 -10.94 -4.65
CA MET A 286 15.60 -10.16 -5.87
C MET A 286 16.63 -9.04 -5.76
N PHE A 287 17.25 -8.67 -6.88
CA PHE A 287 18.12 -7.49 -7.00
C PHE A 287 17.57 -6.54 -8.04
N PHE A 288 17.48 -5.26 -7.66
CA PHE A 288 16.92 -4.20 -8.48
C PHE A 288 17.77 -3.90 -9.73
N SER A 289 19.06 -4.22 -9.74
CA SER A 289 19.91 -4.07 -10.92
C SER A 289 21.08 -5.05 -10.91
N THR A 290 21.14 -5.95 -11.88
CA THR A 290 22.31 -6.82 -12.09
C THR A 290 23.55 -6.02 -12.52
N TYR A 291 23.36 -4.96 -13.32
CA TYR A 291 24.42 -4.05 -13.73
C TYR A 291 25.18 -3.43 -12.54
N TYR A 292 24.46 -2.77 -11.62
CA TYR A 292 25.12 -2.17 -10.46
C TYR A 292 25.70 -3.23 -9.52
N LEU A 293 25.07 -4.39 -9.41
CA LEU A 293 25.61 -5.49 -8.63
C LEU A 293 26.99 -5.92 -9.15
N SER A 294 27.10 -6.18 -10.46
CA SER A 294 28.38 -6.51 -11.10
C SER A 294 29.41 -5.38 -10.97
N ALA A 295 28.99 -4.13 -11.17
CA ALA A 295 29.88 -2.97 -11.10
C ALA A 295 30.49 -2.77 -9.70
N PHE A 296 29.68 -2.84 -8.64
CA PHE A 296 30.12 -2.57 -7.27
C PHE A 296 30.72 -3.80 -6.55
N LEU A 297 30.50 -5.00 -7.08
CA LEU A 297 31.24 -6.21 -6.69
C LEU A 297 32.55 -6.39 -7.50
N GLY A 298 32.74 -5.55 -8.52
CA GLY A 298 33.99 -5.35 -9.25
C GLY A 298 34.18 -6.20 -10.51
N SER A 299 33.23 -7.07 -10.86
CA SER A 299 32.98 -7.70 -12.17
C SER A 299 32.00 -8.86 -12.04
N GLN A 300 31.41 -9.30 -13.16
CA GLN A 300 30.61 -10.55 -13.26
C GLN A 300 31.32 -11.76 -12.64
N ARG A 301 32.61 -11.96 -12.97
CA ARG A 301 33.39 -13.08 -12.42
C ARG A 301 33.55 -13.01 -10.90
N LYS A 302 33.67 -11.82 -10.34
CA LYS A 302 33.80 -11.64 -8.88
C LYS A 302 32.44 -11.80 -8.20
N MET A 303 31.38 -11.28 -8.80
CA MET A 303 29.99 -11.40 -8.34
C MET A 303 29.61 -12.86 -8.03
N ARG A 304 30.05 -13.82 -8.85
CA ARG A 304 29.83 -15.25 -8.58
C ARG A 304 30.26 -15.69 -7.19
N LYS A 305 31.43 -15.25 -6.72
CA LYS A 305 31.95 -15.62 -5.39
C LYS A 305 31.11 -15.07 -4.25
N TYR A 306 30.51 -13.90 -4.46
CA TYR A 306 29.64 -13.25 -3.47
C TYR A 306 28.27 -13.93 -3.43
N ILE A 307 27.72 -14.32 -4.57
CA ILE A 307 26.49 -15.12 -4.61
C ILE A 307 26.72 -16.52 -4.02
N ASP A 308 27.83 -17.19 -4.36
CA ASP A 308 28.19 -18.47 -3.75
C ASP A 308 28.33 -18.34 -2.21
N TYR A 309 28.83 -17.21 -1.70
CA TYR A 309 28.87 -16.95 -0.26
C TYR A 309 27.46 -16.90 0.35
N LEU A 310 26.53 -16.16 -0.26
CA LEU A 310 25.13 -16.11 0.20
C LEU A 310 24.47 -17.48 0.15
N GLU A 311 24.66 -18.23 -0.94
CA GLU A 311 24.12 -19.58 -1.09
C GLU A 311 24.66 -20.51 0.01
N ASN A 312 25.96 -20.49 0.28
CA ASN A 312 26.56 -21.27 1.35
C ASN A 312 25.99 -20.90 2.74
N LYS A 313 25.71 -19.62 2.99
CA LYS A 313 25.06 -19.20 4.26
C LYS A 313 23.66 -19.76 4.42
N LEU A 314 22.88 -19.86 3.35
CA LEU A 314 21.57 -20.48 3.41
C LEU A 314 21.63 -22.01 3.50
N ILE A 315 22.64 -22.64 2.89
CA ILE A 315 22.92 -24.08 3.08
C ILE A 315 23.31 -24.36 4.55
N GLU A 316 24.19 -23.55 5.13
CA GLU A 316 24.56 -23.63 6.56
C GLU A 316 23.34 -23.45 7.49
N ALA A 317 22.37 -22.63 7.08
CA ALA A 317 21.10 -22.43 7.79
C ALA A 317 20.06 -23.54 7.55
N GLY A 318 20.38 -24.57 6.76
CA GLY A 318 19.53 -25.75 6.54
C GLY A 318 18.61 -25.68 5.31
N PHE A 319 18.80 -24.71 4.42
CA PHE A 319 18.07 -24.61 3.15
C PHE A 319 18.82 -25.32 2.01
N PRO A 320 18.15 -25.71 0.91
CA PRO A 320 18.83 -26.33 -0.24
C PRO A 320 19.75 -25.37 -1.03
N GLY A 321 19.70 -24.07 -0.73
CA GLY A 321 20.38 -22.99 -1.45
C GLY A 321 19.53 -21.72 -1.43
N VAL A 322 19.71 -20.87 -2.43
CA VAL A 322 18.96 -19.63 -2.66
C VAL A 322 18.54 -19.57 -4.13
N VAL A 323 17.46 -18.84 -4.44
CA VAL A 323 17.16 -18.40 -5.80
C VAL A 323 17.42 -16.90 -5.90
N VAL A 324 18.34 -16.52 -6.77
CA VAL A 324 18.69 -15.13 -7.03
C VAL A 324 18.03 -14.65 -8.32
N ILE A 325 17.15 -13.66 -8.20
CA ILE A 325 16.46 -13.05 -9.33
C ILE A 325 17.03 -11.66 -9.59
N GLY A 326 17.53 -11.41 -10.80
CA GLY A 326 18.08 -10.12 -11.20
C GLY A 326 17.13 -9.31 -12.07
N SER A 327 16.96 -8.01 -11.79
CA SER A 327 16.24 -7.13 -12.71
C SER A 327 17.14 -6.70 -13.87
N GLU A 328 16.66 -6.89 -15.11
CA GLU A 328 17.40 -6.57 -16.34
C GLU A 328 16.45 -6.09 -17.47
N VAL A 329 16.97 -5.29 -18.41
CA VAL A 329 16.20 -4.54 -19.41
C VAL A 329 16.74 -4.75 -20.85
N PRO A 330 15.94 -5.27 -21.82
CA PRO A 330 16.46 -5.64 -23.14
C PRO A 330 16.64 -4.49 -24.15
N TYR A 331 16.01 -3.34 -23.93
CA TYR A 331 15.89 -2.24 -24.92
C TYR A 331 16.64 -0.96 -24.55
N THR A 332 17.62 -1.03 -23.65
CA THR A 332 18.45 0.13 -23.27
C THR A 332 19.82 -0.32 -22.74
N GLU A 333 20.65 0.64 -22.35
CA GLU A 333 21.78 0.35 -21.47
C GLU A 333 21.29 0.01 -20.05
N ALA A 334 21.81 -1.07 -19.46
CA ALA A 334 21.34 -1.61 -18.19
C ALA A 334 21.36 -0.61 -17.01
N ALA A 335 22.19 0.45 -17.07
CA ALA A 335 22.24 1.51 -16.06
C ALA A 335 21.02 2.47 -16.09
N ASP A 336 20.37 2.62 -17.24
CA ASP A 336 19.24 3.56 -17.44
C ASP A 336 17.98 3.05 -16.72
N ARG A 337 17.82 1.73 -16.59
CA ARG A 337 16.66 1.07 -15.94
C ARG A 337 15.31 1.41 -16.56
N SER A 338 15.30 2.14 -17.67
CA SER A 338 14.12 2.50 -18.46
C SER A 338 14.23 1.85 -19.83
N ILE A 339 13.14 1.34 -20.39
CA ILE A 339 13.17 0.86 -21.78
C ILE A 339 12.89 2.04 -22.70
N ASN A 340 13.90 2.58 -23.36
CA ASN A 340 13.68 3.51 -24.47
C ASN A 340 13.19 2.74 -25.71
N PHE A 341 12.07 2.02 -25.56
CA PHE A 341 11.61 0.99 -26.48
C PHE A 341 11.67 1.45 -27.93
N GLU A 342 12.52 0.76 -28.69
CA GLU A 342 12.68 0.89 -30.12
C GLU A 342 13.07 -0.47 -30.68
N GLU A 343 12.10 -1.17 -31.25
CA GLU A 343 12.29 -2.53 -31.75
C GLU A 343 13.45 -2.66 -32.76
N LYS A 344 13.65 -1.64 -33.60
CA LYS A 344 14.74 -1.62 -34.59
C LYS A 344 16.13 -1.45 -33.97
N ALA A 345 16.20 -0.93 -32.76
CA ALA A 345 17.45 -0.72 -32.03
C ALA A 345 17.84 -1.94 -31.17
N PHE A 346 16.98 -2.96 -31.06
CA PHE A 346 17.27 -4.17 -30.30
C PHE A 346 18.49 -4.90 -30.88
N SER A 347 19.45 -5.23 -30.01
CA SER A 347 20.65 -5.97 -30.37
C SER A 347 20.64 -7.36 -29.74
N ALA A 348 20.17 -8.35 -30.51
CA ALA A 348 20.15 -9.76 -30.11
C ALA A 348 21.54 -10.26 -29.62
N ASN A 349 22.62 -9.85 -30.28
CA ASN A 349 23.96 -10.26 -29.89
C ASN A 349 24.38 -9.66 -28.55
N ASN A 350 24.08 -8.38 -28.30
CA ASN A 350 24.41 -7.75 -27.02
C ASN A 350 23.55 -8.34 -25.89
N TRP A 351 22.26 -8.54 -26.16
CA TRP A 351 21.33 -9.09 -25.19
C TRP A 351 21.72 -10.49 -24.73
N GLY A 352 22.02 -11.39 -25.68
CA GLY A 352 22.52 -12.72 -25.34
C GLY A 352 23.84 -12.71 -24.56
N GLN A 353 24.71 -11.71 -24.77
CA GLN A 353 25.94 -11.57 -23.99
C GLN A 353 25.67 -11.11 -22.55
N VAL A 354 24.75 -10.17 -22.35
CA VAL A 354 24.33 -9.70 -21.02
C VAL A 354 23.74 -10.86 -20.22
N LEU A 355 22.73 -11.55 -20.77
CA LEU A 355 22.10 -12.69 -20.11
C LEU A 355 23.10 -13.78 -19.73
N ASN A 356 23.97 -14.17 -20.67
CA ASN A 356 24.99 -15.18 -20.40
C ASN A 356 25.99 -14.72 -19.33
N ALA A 357 26.38 -13.45 -19.32
CA ALA A 357 27.32 -12.93 -18.33
C ALA A 357 26.71 -12.94 -16.92
N ASP A 358 25.46 -12.54 -16.77
CA ASP A 358 24.76 -12.47 -15.49
C ASP A 358 24.41 -13.86 -14.95
N MET A 359 23.94 -14.78 -15.80
CA MET A 359 23.72 -16.18 -15.42
C MET A 359 25.03 -16.85 -14.93
N ASN A 360 26.14 -16.64 -15.64
CA ASN A 360 27.45 -17.14 -15.22
C ASN A 360 27.96 -16.48 -13.92
N SER A 361 27.38 -15.34 -13.53
CA SER A 361 27.68 -14.63 -12.29
C SER A 361 26.87 -15.11 -11.10
N GLY A 362 25.96 -16.07 -11.28
CA GLY A 362 25.13 -16.63 -10.20
C GLY A 362 23.71 -16.07 -10.12
N ILE A 363 23.27 -15.29 -11.12
CA ILE A 363 21.83 -15.00 -11.27
C ILE A 363 21.14 -16.28 -11.78
N ASP A 364 20.09 -16.73 -11.11
CA ASP A 364 19.36 -17.95 -11.50
C ASP A 364 18.25 -17.64 -12.52
N SER A 365 17.69 -16.44 -12.42
CA SER A 365 16.58 -15.99 -13.26
C SER A 365 16.46 -14.46 -13.26
N PHE A 366 15.60 -13.93 -14.12
CA PHE A 366 15.42 -12.49 -14.25
C PHE A 366 13.98 -12.05 -14.01
N THR A 367 13.82 -10.76 -13.80
CA THR A 367 12.55 -10.03 -13.84
C THR A 367 12.82 -8.65 -14.44
N GLY A 368 11.79 -7.84 -14.61
CA GLY A 368 11.96 -6.39 -14.60
C GLY A 368 11.45 -5.81 -13.29
N TYR A 369 11.99 -4.68 -12.86
CA TYR A 369 11.31 -3.88 -11.82
C TYR A 369 10.11 -3.16 -12.45
N ASN A 370 10.37 -2.47 -13.57
CA ASN A 370 9.38 -1.82 -14.41
C ASN A 370 10.01 -1.53 -15.78
N TYR A 371 9.25 -1.61 -16.86
CA TYR A 371 9.69 -1.27 -18.21
C TYR A 371 9.06 0.06 -18.68
N ARG A 372 9.38 1.15 -17.97
CA ARG A 372 8.97 2.51 -18.34
C ARG A 372 9.79 3.06 -19.51
N LYS A 373 9.17 3.92 -20.34
CA LYS A 373 9.85 4.63 -21.43
C LYS A 373 10.20 6.06 -21.04
N ALA A 374 11.48 6.42 -21.09
CA ALA A 374 11.93 7.77 -20.75
C ALA A 374 11.79 8.75 -21.95
N SER A 375 12.16 8.31 -23.15
CA SER A 375 12.18 9.16 -24.34
C SER A 375 10.78 9.32 -24.95
N PRO A 376 10.42 10.51 -25.49
CA PRO A 376 9.11 10.72 -26.10
C PRO A 376 8.92 9.84 -27.34
N LYS A 377 7.67 9.47 -27.63
CA LYS A 377 7.27 8.83 -28.87
C LYS A 377 7.23 9.86 -29.99
N ILE A 378 7.84 9.54 -31.13
CA ILE A 378 7.73 10.34 -32.35
C ILE A 378 6.50 9.86 -33.14
N LEU A 379 5.63 10.79 -33.51
CA LEU A 379 4.42 10.56 -34.29
C LEU A 379 4.71 10.62 -35.80
N GLU A 380 3.78 10.12 -36.62
CA GLU A 380 3.93 10.04 -38.07
C GLU A 380 4.15 11.41 -38.73
N ASP A 381 3.61 12.47 -38.14
CA ASP A 381 3.76 13.86 -38.60
C ASP A 381 5.09 14.51 -38.16
N GLY A 382 5.96 13.77 -37.48
CA GLY A 382 7.25 14.23 -36.96
C GLY A 382 7.18 14.99 -35.64
N THR A 383 5.99 15.16 -35.05
CA THR A 383 5.85 15.71 -33.69
C THR A 383 6.17 14.63 -32.65
N SER A 384 6.32 15.03 -31.38
CA SER A 384 6.66 14.11 -30.29
C SER A 384 5.67 14.24 -29.13
N THR A 385 5.33 13.11 -28.51
CA THR A 385 4.48 13.05 -27.32
C THR A 385 5.10 12.19 -26.23
N TYR A 386 4.83 12.54 -24.98
CA TYR A 386 5.12 11.68 -23.81
C TYR A 386 3.89 10.87 -23.39
N GLU A 387 2.69 11.23 -23.84
CA GLU A 387 1.49 10.44 -23.55
C GLU A 387 1.46 9.20 -24.44
N LEU A 388 1.36 8.02 -23.81
CA LEU A 388 1.10 6.74 -24.45
C LEU A 388 -0.22 6.17 -23.92
N GLU A 389 -0.80 5.23 -24.66
CA GLU A 389 -1.86 4.40 -24.12
C GLU A 389 -1.28 3.35 -23.17
N TYR A 390 -1.99 3.01 -22.09
CA TYR A 390 -1.60 1.94 -21.18
C TYR A 390 -1.39 0.62 -21.94
N LYS A 391 -2.25 0.31 -22.92
CA LYS A 391 -2.12 -0.91 -23.73
C LYS A 391 -0.83 -0.93 -24.54
N GLU A 392 -0.38 0.23 -25.02
CA GLU A 392 0.92 0.35 -25.70
C GLU A 392 2.06 0.04 -24.72
N MET A 393 2.07 0.63 -23.52
CA MET A 393 3.09 0.33 -22.51
C MET A 393 3.07 -1.13 -22.04
N ALA A 394 1.88 -1.71 -21.81
CA ALA A 394 1.71 -3.11 -21.44
C ALA A 394 2.24 -4.05 -22.54
N SER A 395 1.98 -3.75 -23.83
CA SER A 395 2.54 -4.52 -24.94
C SER A 395 4.07 -4.44 -25.03
N GLN A 396 4.66 -3.31 -24.63
CA GLN A 396 6.12 -3.17 -24.55
C GLN A 396 6.71 -4.02 -23.41
N HIS A 397 5.99 -4.16 -22.30
CA HIS A 397 6.36 -5.10 -21.24
C HIS A 397 6.30 -6.54 -21.74
N GLU A 398 5.21 -6.92 -22.43
CA GLU A 398 5.05 -8.24 -23.03
C GLU A 398 6.19 -8.58 -23.99
N LEU A 399 6.60 -7.63 -24.84
CA LEU A 399 7.74 -7.80 -25.75
C LEU A 399 9.07 -7.94 -25.01
N CYS A 400 9.25 -7.28 -23.86
CA CYS A 400 10.42 -7.53 -23.00
C CYS A 400 10.44 -8.95 -22.46
N TRP A 401 9.30 -9.51 -22.05
CA TRP A 401 9.22 -10.90 -21.59
C TRP A 401 9.65 -11.87 -22.69
N GLU A 402 9.22 -11.61 -23.94
CA GLU A 402 9.63 -12.41 -25.09
C GLU A 402 11.15 -12.37 -25.33
N ARG A 403 11.85 -11.30 -24.93
CA ARG A 403 13.32 -11.26 -25.04
C ARG A 403 14.04 -12.21 -24.11
N PHE A 404 13.42 -12.64 -23.03
CA PHE A 404 14.00 -13.69 -22.17
C PHE A 404 13.69 -15.09 -22.73
N SER A 405 12.46 -15.33 -23.20
CA SER A 405 12.08 -16.63 -23.79
C SER A 405 12.78 -16.90 -25.13
N ASP A 406 13.06 -15.88 -25.94
CA ASP A 406 13.87 -15.98 -27.17
C ASP A 406 15.25 -16.65 -26.93
N TYR A 407 15.76 -16.59 -25.69
CA TYR A 407 17.05 -17.14 -25.26
C TYR A 407 16.91 -18.34 -24.31
N ASN A 408 15.69 -18.83 -24.08
CA ASN A 408 15.37 -19.89 -23.13
C ASN A 408 15.91 -19.61 -21.72
N VAL A 409 15.81 -18.35 -21.29
CA VAL A 409 16.27 -17.89 -19.98
C VAL A 409 15.10 -17.80 -19.00
N PRO A 410 15.24 -18.34 -17.77
CA PRO A 410 14.19 -18.24 -16.76
C PRO A 410 13.85 -16.79 -16.39
N TYR A 411 12.57 -16.47 -16.39
CA TYR A 411 12.06 -15.12 -16.20
C TYR A 411 10.74 -15.11 -15.42
N VAL A 412 10.62 -14.14 -14.51
CA VAL A 412 9.39 -13.79 -13.78
C VAL A 412 8.74 -12.61 -14.49
N PRO A 413 7.57 -12.77 -15.12
CA PRO A 413 6.86 -11.67 -15.77
C PRO A 413 6.57 -10.51 -14.81
N VAL A 414 7.06 -9.32 -15.17
CA VAL A 414 6.65 -8.07 -14.54
C VAL A 414 5.46 -7.47 -15.25
N ILE A 415 4.34 -7.39 -14.55
CA ILE A 415 3.06 -6.86 -15.02
C ILE A 415 3.00 -5.38 -14.65
N LEU A 416 2.74 -4.53 -15.64
CA LEU A 416 2.51 -3.11 -15.40
C LEU A 416 1.20 -2.91 -14.63
N GLY A 417 1.24 -2.32 -13.44
CA GLY A 417 0.04 -1.86 -12.71
C GLY A 417 -0.42 -0.47 -13.16
N GLY A 418 0.53 0.36 -13.60
CA GLY A 418 0.32 1.69 -14.15
C GLY A 418 1.64 2.44 -14.31
N TRP A 419 1.60 3.57 -15.01
CA TRP A 419 2.73 4.49 -15.08
C TRP A 419 2.24 5.89 -15.43
N ASP A 420 2.25 6.81 -14.48
CA ASP A 420 1.93 8.21 -14.71
C ASP A 420 2.70 9.08 -13.71
N ASN A 421 3.94 9.37 -14.05
CA ASN A 421 4.89 10.12 -13.23
C ASN A 421 4.77 11.64 -13.37
N ARG A 422 3.67 12.15 -13.95
CA ARG A 422 3.40 13.60 -14.05
C ARG A 422 3.41 14.36 -12.72
N PRO A 423 3.14 13.77 -11.53
CA PRO A 423 3.40 14.46 -10.27
C PRO A 423 4.84 15.00 -10.12
N TRP A 424 5.81 14.39 -10.79
CA TRP A 424 7.22 14.78 -10.78
C TRP A 424 7.63 15.76 -11.87
N GLU A 425 6.73 16.15 -12.76
CA GLU A 425 6.94 17.24 -13.72
C GLU A 425 6.78 18.60 -13.01
N THR A 426 7.62 18.82 -11.99
CA THR A 426 7.72 20.03 -11.18
C THR A 426 9.13 20.15 -10.61
N VAL A 427 9.47 21.28 -10.00
CA VAL A 427 10.76 21.48 -9.35
C VAL A 427 10.79 20.73 -8.02
N PHE A 428 11.62 19.69 -7.93
CA PHE A 428 11.92 18.96 -6.69
C PHE A 428 13.36 18.40 -6.75
N PRO A 429 13.93 17.85 -5.66
CA PRO A 429 15.31 17.39 -5.62
C PRO A 429 15.77 16.47 -6.76
N LEU A 430 14.92 15.57 -7.28
CA LEU A 430 15.26 14.70 -8.41
C LEU A 430 14.89 15.28 -9.79
N ASN A 431 14.17 16.41 -9.84
CA ASN A 431 13.90 17.19 -11.05
C ASN A 431 14.13 18.68 -10.79
N PRO A 432 15.38 19.11 -10.57
CA PRO A 432 15.69 20.46 -10.08
C PRO A 432 15.31 21.56 -11.08
N THR A 433 15.13 21.22 -12.36
CA THR A 433 14.68 22.15 -13.40
C THR A 433 13.17 22.14 -13.58
N GLY A 434 12.47 21.10 -13.10
CA GLY A 434 11.08 20.82 -13.45
C GLY A 434 10.86 20.49 -14.94
N GLN A 435 11.94 20.30 -15.70
CA GLN A 435 11.89 20.10 -17.15
C GLN A 435 12.08 18.64 -17.55
N ASN A 436 12.55 17.77 -16.64
CA ASN A 436 12.66 16.35 -16.93
C ASN A 436 11.26 15.76 -17.06
N ARG A 437 10.99 15.11 -18.19
CA ARG A 437 9.75 14.42 -18.53
C ARG A 437 10.07 13.00 -18.99
N ALA A 438 9.11 12.10 -18.79
CA ALA A 438 9.15 10.73 -19.30
C ALA A 438 7.79 10.38 -19.88
N CYS A 439 7.69 9.27 -20.62
CA CYS A 439 6.39 8.86 -21.10
C CYS A 439 5.47 8.47 -19.93
N TYR A 440 4.17 8.71 -20.08
CA TYR A 440 3.13 8.39 -19.10
C TYR A 440 1.88 7.83 -19.80
N ALA A 441 1.11 7.02 -19.09
CA ALA A 441 -0.15 6.43 -19.54
C ALA A 441 -1.27 6.73 -18.53
N PRO A 442 -2.08 7.77 -18.76
CA PRO A 442 -3.11 8.20 -17.81
C PRO A 442 -4.40 7.38 -17.89
N ASP A 443 -4.54 6.53 -18.91
CA ASP A 443 -5.77 5.83 -19.28
C ASP A 443 -5.85 4.39 -18.72
N ARG A 444 -5.12 4.08 -17.65
CA ARG A 444 -5.21 2.79 -16.94
C ARG A 444 -6.64 2.54 -16.43
N THR A 445 -7.09 1.28 -16.48
CA THR A 445 -8.37 0.84 -15.92
C THR A 445 -8.25 -0.55 -15.31
N PRO A 446 -9.18 -0.96 -14.42
CA PRO A 446 -9.23 -2.32 -13.89
C PRO A 446 -9.27 -3.39 -15.00
N GLU A 447 -10.01 -3.15 -16.09
CA GLU A 447 -10.12 -4.10 -17.22
C GLU A 447 -8.79 -4.26 -17.98
N LYS A 448 -8.02 -3.17 -18.14
CA LYS A 448 -6.71 -3.23 -18.78
C LYS A 448 -5.68 -3.97 -17.93
N LEU A 449 -5.72 -3.80 -16.60
CA LEU A 449 -4.89 -4.58 -15.68
C LEU A 449 -5.28 -6.07 -15.69
N TYR A 450 -6.59 -6.36 -15.67
CA TYR A 450 -7.12 -7.71 -15.81
C TYR A 450 -6.57 -8.40 -17.07
N GLU A 451 -6.68 -7.75 -18.24
CA GLU A 451 -6.18 -8.29 -19.50
C GLU A 451 -4.66 -8.55 -19.47
N HIS A 452 -3.88 -7.63 -18.88
CA HIS A 452 -2.42 -7.78 -18.81
C HIS A 452 -1.98 -8.92 -17.88
N ILE A 453 -2.72 -9.18 -16.78
CA ILE A 453 -2.47 -10.37 -15.93
C ILE A 453 -2.77 -11.66 -16.70
N LEU A 454 -3.85 -11.69 -17.50
CA LEU A 454 -4.15 -12.84 -18.35
C LEU A 454 -3.08 -13.06 -19.43
N ASN A 455 -2.52 -11.99 -19.99
CA ASN A 455 -1.41 -12.07 -20.95
C ASN A 455 -0.13 -12.63 -20.31
N ALA A 456 0.16 -12.28 -19.06
CA ALA A 456 1.28 -12.89 -18.32
C ALA A 456 1.07 -14.38 -18.09
N ALA A 457 -0.13 -14.80 -17.68
CA ALA A 457 -0.46 -16.21 -17.51
C ALA A 457 -0.39 -16.99 -18.84
N ASP A 458 -0.84 -16.40 -19.95
CA ASP A 458 -0.71 -16.97 -21.29
C ASP A 458 0.76 -17.11 -21.71
N TRP A 459 1.59 -16.10 -21.45
CA TRP A 459 3.03 -16.16 -21.68
C TRP A 459 3.69 -17.30 -20.90
N MET A 460 3.34 -17.46 -19.62
CA MET A 460 3.87 -18.54 -18.78
C MET A 460 3.45 -19.92 -19.31
N LYS A 461 2.19 -20.08 -19.74
CA LYS A 461 1.71 -21.33 -20.35
C LYS A 461 2.44 -21.66 -21.66
N ARG A 462 2.72 -20.66 -22.49
CA ARG A 462 3.47 -20.85 -23.74
C ARG A 462 4.95 -21.12 -23.52
N ASN A 463 5.52 -20.65 -22.41
CA ASN A 463 6.94 -20.72 -22.09
C ASN A 463 7.19 -21.42 -20.74
N PRO A 464 6.77 -22.69 -20.55
CA PRO A 464 6.86 -23.36 -19.25
C PRO A 464 8.31 -23.54 -18.80
N ASP A 465 9.24 -23.79 -19.73
CA ASP A 465 10.68 -23.97 -19.43
C ASP A 465 11.40 -22.65 -19.10
N CYS A 466 10.76 -21.50 -19.36
CA CYS A 466 11.27 -20.18 -19.03
C CYS A 466 10.56 -19.57 -17.81
N SER A 467 9.51 -20.20 -17.29
CA SER A 467 8.78 -19.68 -16.13
C SER A 467 9.49 -20.11 -14.85
N VAL A 468 9.79 -19.15 -13.96
CA VAL A 468 10.47 -19.44 -12.69
C VAL A 468 9.43 -19.93 -11.68
N GLY A 469 9.20 -21.24 -11.65
CA GLY A 469 8.05 -21.82 -10.98
C GLY A 469 6.76 -21.26 -11.59
N ASN A 470 5.88 -20.73 -10.74
CA ASN A 470 4.63 -20.07 -11.11
C ASN A 470 4.60 -18.59 -10.74
N LEU A 471 5.77 -17.94 -10.62
CA LEU A 471 5.87 -16.55 -10.18
C LEU A 471 5.53 -15.55 -11.30
N ALA A 472 4.81 -14.49 -10.93
CA ALA A 472 4.72 -13.23 -11.66
C ALA A 472 4.62 -12.09 -10.65
N VAL A 473 5.04 -10.88 -11.02
CA VAL A 473 5.07 -9.73 -10.10
C VAL A 473 4.44 -8.50 -10.74
N ILE A 474 3.56 -7.81 -10.02
CA ILE A 474 3.00 -6.53 -10.45
C ILE A 474 3.92 -5.41 -9.98
N TYR A 475 4.24 -4.50 -10.90
CA TYR A 475 4.77 -3.19 -10.57
C TYR A 475 3.61 -2.20 -10.43
N ALA A 476 3.19 -1.83 -9.22
CA ALA A 476 3.64 -2.15 -7.87
C ALA A 476 2.47 -1.93 -6.90
N TRP A 477 2.61 -2.32 -5.64
CA TRP A 477 1.61 -2.05 -4.59
C TRP A 477 1.41 -0.55 -4.40
N ASP A 478 2.49 0.21 -4.16
CA ASP A 478 2.45 1.53 -3.53
C ASP A 478 3.29 2.63 -4.21
N GLU A 479 3.64 2.48 -5.48
CA GLU A 479 4.42 3.48 -6.24
C GLU A 479 3.53 4.65 -6.74
N PHE A 480 2.89 5.37 -5.81
CA PHE A 480 1.88 6.42 -6.10
C PHE A 480 2.44 7.62 -6.85
N CYS A 481 3.65 8.02 -6.48
CA CYS A 481 4.35 9.13 -7.11
C CYS A 481 4.69 8.83 -8.58
N GLU A 482 5.02 7.58 -8.88
CA GLU A 482 5.29 7.06 -10.23
C GLU A 482 4.00 6.76 -11.02
N GLY A 483 2.85 6.62 -10.33
CA GLY A 483 1.57 6.23 -10.92
C GLY A 483 1.43 4.72 -11.17
N GLY A 484 2.35 3.92 -10.63
CA GLY A 484 2.41 2.47 -10.76
C GLY A 484 1.84 1.72 -9.56
N TYR A 485 0.79 2.21 -8.92
CA TYR A 485 0.22 1.62 -7.71
C TYR A 485 -1.00 0.73 -7.98
N ILE A 486 -1.24 -0.28 -7.15
CA ILE A 486 -2.50 -1.05 -7.13
C ILE A 486 -3.20 -1.05 -5.76
N ALA A 487 -2.55 -0.53 -4.71
CA ALA A 487 -3.19 -0.39 -3.41
C ALA A 487 -4.39 0.59 -3.52
N PRO A 488 -5.44 0.38 -2.73
CA PRO A 488 -6.71 1.08 -2.88
C PRO A 488 -6.58 2.57 -2.55
N THR A 489 -7.09 3.40 -3.45
CA THR A 489 -7.12 4.86 -3.28
C THR A 489 -8.54 5.37 -3.06
N LYS A 490 -8.67 6.63 -2.67
CA LYS A 490 -9.95 7.35 -2.67
C LYS A 490 -10.55 7.47 -4.07
N GLY A 491 -9.72 7.45 -5.12
CA GLY A 491 -10.14 7.48 -6.51
C GLY A 491 -10.71 6.16 -7.03
N ASP A 492 -10.21 5.01 -6.56
CA ASP A 492 -10.58 3.69 -7.11
C ASP A 492 -11.29 2.75 -6.11
N ASN A 493 -11.17 3.01 -4.81
CA ASN A 493 -11.77 2.24 -3.72
C ASN A 493 -11.55 0.71 -3.86
N GLY A 494 -10.39 0.29 -4.39
CA GLY A 494 -10.01 -1.11 -4.55
C GLY A 494 -10.48 -1.79 -5.85
N SER A 495 -10.92 -1.05 -6.87
CA SER A 495 -11.35 -1.65 -8.14
C SER A 495 -10.24 -2.42 -8.86
N TYR A 496 -8.97 -1.98 -8.77
CA TYR A 496 -7.83 -2.70 -9.35
C TYR A 496 -7.57 -4.03 -8.63
N LEU A 497 -7.71 -4.06 -7.31
CA LEU A 497 -7.64 -5.29 -6.52
C LEU A 497 -8.77 -6.27 -6.89
N ALA A 498 -9.96 -5.76 -7.20
CA ALA A 498 -11.05 -6.58 -7.70
C ALA A 498 -10.74 -7.20 -9.08
N ALA A 499 -10.11 -6.43 -9.98
CA ALA A 499 -9.66 -6.94 -11.28
C ALA A 499 -8.59 -8.02 -11.13
N ILE A 500 -7.61 -7.84 -10.23
CA ILE A 500 -6.60 -8.86 -9.92
C ILE A 500 -7.27 -10.15 -9.47
N ARG A 501 -8.24 -10.06 -8.54
CA ARG A 501 -8.98 -11.23 -8.07
C ARG A 501 -9.68 -11.96 -9.20
N GLN A 502 -10.42 -11.24 -10.02
CA GLN A 502 -11.14 -11.85 -11.14
C GLN A 502 -10.17 -12.52 -12.13
N ALA A 503 -9.01 -11.93 -12.40
CA ALA A 503 -8.00 -12.53 -13.27
C ALA A 503 -7.43 -13.83 -12.67
N VAL A 504 -7.08 -13.82 -11.38
CA VAL A 504 -6.60 -15.01 -10.67
C VAL A 504 -7.68 -16.11 -10.63
N ASP A 505 -8.92 -15.76 -10.33
CA ASP A 505 -10.06 -16.70 -10.32
C ASP A 505 -10.33 -17.27 -11.72
N ARG A 506 -10.21 -16.42 -12.76
CA ARG A 506 -10.34 -16.82 -14.17
C ARG A 506 -9.28 -17.83 -14.59
N ILE A 507 -8.02 -17.62 -14.20
CA ILE A 507 -6.91 -18.56 -14.47
C ILE A 507 -7.14 -19.88 -13.73
N LYS A 508 -7.52 -19.82 -12.45
CA LYS A 508 -7.78 -21.02 -11.64
C LYS A 508 -8.94 -21.86 -12.17
N LYS A 509 -9.99 -21.23 -12.69
CA LYS A 509 -11.21 -21.92 -13.16
C LYS A 509 -10.92 -22.94 -14.26
N ASP A 510 -10.04 -22.62 -15.21
CA ASP A 510 -9.69 -23.53 -16.32
C ASP A 510 -8.88 -24.75 -15.86
N ASN A 511 -8.22 -24.65 -14.69
CA ASN A 511 -7.48 -25.76 -14.09
C ASN A 511 -8.33 -26.74 -13.28
N ILE A 512 -9.60 -26.41 -13.02
CA ILE A 512 -10.53 -27.28 -12.26
C ILE A 512 -11.35 -28.18 -13.21
N THR A 513 -11.33 -27.89 -14.51
CA THR A 513 -12.14 -28.60 -15.52
C THR A 513 -11.48 -29.83 -16.15
N ASP A 514 -10.25 -30.17 -15.75
CA ASP A 514 -9.54 -31.41 -16.09
C ASP A 514 -9.48 -32.36 -14.87
#